data_AF-A0AB40BTL6-F1
#
_entry.id   AF-A0AB40BTL6-F1
#
_cell.length_a   1.000
_cell.length_b   1.000
_cell.length_c   1.000
_cell.angle_alpha   90.00
_cell.angle_beta   90.00
_cell.angle_gamma   90.00
#
_symmetry.space_group_name_H-M   'P 1'
#
loop_
_entity.id
_entity.type
_entity.pdbx_description
1 polymer ?
#
loop_
_entity_poly.entity_id
_entity_poly.type
_entity_poly.pdbx_seq_one_letter_code
_entity_poly.pdbx_strand_id
1 'polypeptide(L)'
;MDPFSSWDWVPSPDPPTSPPVVKPPPGSSFMSYTGPSSSYFPTERGQHKPSLQLNVMEFLKKIPVSKQEDYKEQKDNRVFKRMTRERLRRERLSQGYADLYSMLPGLIIKKVTKNSIVDSVIEYLRDMEANVEGLMRHNKELKEKIGKDEEKGEMKFKISVGETSTAIDSVIETLRCLKEMDVKAHSIISEFSKEEGYVVVGVDDSKAAVADA
;
A
#
# COMPACT_ATOMS: atom_id res chain seq x y z
N MET A 1 25.61 16.02 35.53
CA MET A 1 26.53 16.17 34.40
C MET A 1 25.71 15.92 33.15
N ASP A 2 25.38 17.00 32.46
CA ASP A 2 24.44 16.98 31.34
C ASP A 2 25.09 16.38 30.08
N PRO A 3 24.40 15.51 29.33
CA PRO A 3 24.93 14.90 28.11
C PRO A 3 24.74 15.78 26.85
N PHE A 4 24.51 17.08 27.00
CA PHE A 4 24.17 18.00 25.90
C PHE A 4 25.23 19.08 25.62
N SER A 5 26.51 18.73 25.65
CA SER A 5 27.61 19.65 25.32
C SER A 5 28.53 19.08 24.25
N SER A 6 28.06 19.06 23.01
CA SER A 6 28.92 19.13 21.82
C SER A 6 28.05 19.35 20.58
N TRP A 7 27.53 20.57 20.43
CA TRP A 7 26.98 21.01 19.15
C TRP A 7 28.08 21.82 18.48
N ASP A 8 28.85 21.17 17.60
CA ASP A 8 29.69 21.88 16.65
C ASP A 8 28.77 22.79 15.83
N TRP A 9 28.95 24.09 16.04
CA TRP A 9 28.30 25.15 15.30
C TRP A 9 28.68 25.00 13.83
N VAL A 10 27.79 24.44 13.02
CA VAL A 10 27.86 24.55 11.56
C VAL A 10 27.32 25.94 11.21
N PRO A 11 28.12 26.84 10.61
CA PRO A 11 27.62 28.13 10.17
C PRO A 11 26.51 27.91 9.15
N SER A 12 25.41 28.65 9.31
CA SER A 12 24.35 28.69 8.29
C SER A 12 24.96 29.05 6.93
N PRO A 13 24.54 28.39 5.83
CA PRO A 13 24.94 28.83 4.51
C PRO A 13 24.40 30.25 4.27
N ASP A 14 25.29 31.16 3.86
CA ASP A 14 24.92 32.53 3.54
C ASP A 14 23.76 32.55 2.53
N PRO A 15 22.83 33.53 2.65
CA PRO A 15 21.78 33.71 1.66
C PRO A 15 22.41 33.93 0.27
N PRO A 16 21.79 33.41 -0.80
CA PRO A 16 22.35 33.54 -2.14
C PRO A 16 22.60 35.01 -2.47
N THR A 17 23.87 35.30 -2.78
CA THR A 17 24.35 36.58 -3.30
C THR A 17 23.39 37.09 -4.37
N SER A 18 23.03 38.37 -4.27
CA SER A 18 22.27 39.09 -5.29
C SER A 18 22.72 38.71 -6.70
N PRO A 19 21.80 38.50 -7.66
CA PRO A 19 22.19 38.17 -9.03
C PRO A 19 23.10 39.28 -9.58
N PRO A 20 24.10 38.93 -10.41
CA PRO A 20 24.94 39.93 -11.05
C PRO A 20 24.05 40.91 -11.81
N VAL A 21 24.30 42.21 -11.66
CA VAL A 21 23.69 43.26 -12.49
C VAL A 21 24.14 43.01 -13.93
N VAL A 22 23.33 42.25 -14.67
CA VAL A 22 23.47 42.13 -16.12
C VAL A 22 23.05 43.47 -16.68
N LYS A 23 24.01 44.25 -17.19
CA LYS A 23 23.71 45.40 -18.03
C LYS A 23 22.83 44.91 -19.17
N PRO A 24 21.66 45.51 -19.45
CA PRO A 24 20.87 45.12 -20.59
C PRO A 24 21.72 45.31 -21.86
N PRO A 25 21.65 44.38 -22.83
CA PRO A 25 22.35 44.53 -24.10
C PRO A 25 21.90 45.85 -24.76
N PRO A 26 22.82 46.72 -25.23
CA PRO A 26 22.43 47.88 -26.00
C PRO A 26 22.06 47.38 -27.40
N GLY A 27 20.76 47.21 -27.64
CA GLY A 27 20.34 46.64 -28.90
C GLY A 27 18.84 46.45 -29.01
N SER A 28 18.08 47.52 -28.77
CA SER A 28 16.76 47.60 -29.40
C SER A 28 16.95 47.48 -30.91
N SER A 29 16.42 46.41 -31.51
CA SER A 29 16.31 46.26 -32.97
C SER A 29 15.21 47.14 -33.57
N PHE A 30 14.50 47.90 -32.73
CA PHE A 30 13.51 48.87 -33.17
C PHE A 30 14.22 50.17 -33.54
N MET A 31 14.31 50.43 -34.84
CA MET A 31 14.52 51.79 -35.36
C MET A 31 13.26 52.61 -35.10
N SER A 32 13.44 53.81 -34.51
CA SER A 32 12.41 54.83 -34.49
C SER A 32 12.13 55.29 -35.91
N TYR A 33 10.97 54.97 -36.47
CA TYR A 33 10.52 55.55 -37.73
C TYR A 33 10.05 56.99 -37.49
N THR A 34 10.99 57.92 -37.34
CA THR A 34 10.73 59.33 -37.65
C THR A 34 10.91 59.50 -39.15
N GLY A 35 9.83 59.24 -39.90
CA GLY A 35 9.80 59.52 -41.33
C GLY A 35 9.92 61.04 -41.58
N PRO A 36 10.67 61.48 -42.61
CA PRO A 36 10.71 62.89 -42.96
C PRO A 36 9.33 63.35 -43.40
N SER A 37 8.93 64.52 -42.89
CA SER A 37 7.80 65.32 -43.35
C SER A 37 7.81 65.40 -44.88
N SER A 38 6.89 64.67 -45.50
CA SER A 38 6.67 64.68 -46.94
C SER A 38 6.08 66.02 -47.34
N SER A 39 6.91 66.87 -47.94
CA SER A 39 6.47 67.99 -48.76
C SER A 39 7.02 67.79 -50.17
N TYR A 40 6.18 68.09 -51.15
CA TYR A 40 6.34 68.12 -52.62
C TYR A 40 5.64 66.97 -53.39
N PHE A 41 4.55 67.37 -54.06
CA PHE A 41 3.69 66.64 -55.02
C PHE A 41 4.35 66.52 -56.41
N PRO A 42 3.88 65.66 -57.35
CA PRO A 42 2.72 66.01 -58.21
C PRO A 42 1.75 64.85 -58.56
N THR A 43 0.53 65.26 -58.91
CA THR A 43 -0.62 64.54 -59.47
C THR A 43 -0.29 63.70 -60.70
N GLU A 44 -0.79 62.45 -60.81
CA GLU A 44 -1.36 61.87 -62.05
C GLU A 44 -2.30 60.69 -61.73
N ARG A 45 -3.42 60.63 -62.44
CA ARG A 45 -4.47 59.59 -62.35
C ARG A 45 -3.92 58.26 -62.87
N GLY A 46 -3.82 57.27 -62.00
CA GLY A 46 -3.45 55.92 -62.38
C GLY A 46 -3.73 54.93 -61.26
N GLN A 47 -4.87 54.23 -61.38
CA GLN A 47 -5.29 53.02 -60.66
C GLN A 47 -4.91 52.94 -59.17
N HIS A 48 -5.92 53.08 -58.29
CA HIS A 48 -5.79 52.82 -56.85
C HIS A 48 -5.34 51.38 -56.59
N LYS A 49 -4.03 51.15 -56.59
CA LYS A 49 -3.43 49.98 -55.96
C LYS A 49 -3.69 50.15 -54.46
N PRO A 50 -4.23 49.13 -53.77
CA PRO A 50 -4.46 49.24 -52.34
C PRO A 50 -3.15 49.61 -51.66
N SER A 51 -3.22 50.41 -50.60
CA SER A 51 -2.03 50.78 -49.84
C SER A 51 -1.28 49.52 -49.41
N LEU A 52 0.04 49.62 -49.26
CA LEU A 52 0.84 48.49 -48.75
C LEU A 52 0.26 47.91 -47.46
N GLN A 53 -0.33 48.76 -46.61
CA GLN A 53 -1.02 48.35 -45.39
C GLN A 53 -2.26 47.47 -45.69
N LEU A 54 -3.09 47.86 -46.66
CA LEU A 54 -4.22 47.06 -47.11
C LEU A 54 -3.77 45.73 -47.73
N ASN A 55 -2.71 45.75 -48.55
CA ASN A 55 -2.15 44.54 -49.15
C ASN A 55 -1.55 43.59 -48.10
N VAL A 56 -0.85 44.13 -47.11
CA VAL A 56 -0.30 43.37 -45.99
C VAL A 56 -1.44 42.80 -45.14
N MET A 57 -2.48 43.58 -44.85
CA MET A 57 -3.64 43.09 -44.11
C MET A 57 -4.41 41.99 -44.87
N GLU A 58 -4.61 42.15 -46.18
CA GLU A 58 -5.20 41.12 -47.04
C GLU A 58 -4.34 39.85 -47.11
N PHE A 59 -3.02 40.02 -47.19
CA PHE A 59 -2.08 38.91 -47.15
C PHE A 59 -2.12 38.18 -45.81
N LEU A 60 -2.12 38.91 -44.68
CA LEU A 60 -2.24 38.34 -43.34
C LEU A 60 -3.57 37.59 -43.14
N LYS A 61 -4.68 38.11 -43.71
CA LYS A 61 -5.97 37.41 -43.72
C LYS A 61 -5.97 36.14 -44.59
N LYS A 62 -5.11 36.08 -45.60
CA LYS A 62 -4.91 34.89 -46.46
C LYS A 62 -3.94 33.87 -45.87
N ILE A 63 -3.21 34.21 -44.82
CA ILE A 63 -2.44 33.21 -44.06
C ILE A 63 -3.46 32.30 -43.36
N PRO A 64 -3.50 31.00 -43.67
CA PRO A 64 -4.35 30.08 -42.94
C PRO A 64 -3.89 30.09 -41.48
N VAL A 65 -4.78 30.51 -40.57
CA VAL A 65 -4.58 30.32 -39.13
C VAL A 65 -4.59 28.81 -38.89
N SER A 66 -3.43 28.20 -39.04
CA SER A 66 -3.26 26.75 -39.00
C SER A 66 -3.43 26.29 -37.56
N LYS A 67 -4.59 25.71 -37.18
CA LYS A 67 -4.83 24.70 -36.12
C LYS A 67 -4.02 24.80 -34.81
N GLN A 68 -3.43 25.95 -34.49
CA GLN A 68 -2.40 26.09 -33.46
C GLN A 68 -3.03 26.00 -32.07
N GLU A 69 -4.29 26.42 -31.96
CA GLU A 69 -5.12 26.26 -30.77
C GLU A 69 -5.54 24.79 -30.60
N ASP A 70 -6.02 24.12 -31.66
CA ASP A 70 -6.35 22.67 -31.64
C ASP A 70 -5.15 21.80 -31.22
N TYR A 71 -3.95 22.05 -31.75
CA TYR A 71 -2.75 21.28 -31.39
C TYR A 71 -2.29 21.53 -29.95
N LYS A 72 -2.45 22.77 -29.43
CA LYS A 72 -2.16 23.10 -28.04
C LYS A 72 -3.17 22.46 -27.10
N GLU A 73 -4.47 22.58 -27.39
CA GLU A 73 -5.55 22.01 -26.60
C GLU A 73 -5.48 20.47 -26.57
N GLN A 74 -5.16 19.84 -27.71
CA GLN A 74 -4.96 18.39 -27.77
C GLN A 74 -3.71 17.93 -26.99
N LYS A 75 -2.62 18.72 -27.02
CA LYS A 75 -1.41 18.46 -26.23
C LYS A 75 -1.68 18.61 -24.73
N ASP A 76 -2.41 19.65 -24.33
CA ASP A 76 -2.78 19.91 -22.95
C ASP A 76 -3.72 18.82 -22.41
N ASN A 77 -4.66 18.34 -23.22
CA ASN A 77 -5.50 17.19 -22.90
C ASN A 77 -4.67 15.90 -22.73
N ARG A 78 -3.65 15.68 -23.57
CA ARG A 78 -2.73 14.54 -23.42
C ARG A 78 -1.91 14.63 -22.13
N VAL A 79 -1.43 15.82 -21.76
CA VAL A 79 -0.70 16.06 -20.51
C VAL A 79 -1.63 15.86 -19.31
N PHE A 80 -2.84 16.41 -19.34
CA PHE A 80 -3.84 16.23 -18.29
C PHE A 80 -4.23 14.75 -18.09
N LYS A 81 -4.47 14.01 -19.17
CA LYS A 81 -4.71 12.55 -19.12
C LYS A 81 -3.52 11.79 -18.55
N ARG A 82 -2.29 12.21 -18.85
CA ARG A 82 -1.08 11.61 -18.28
C ARG A 82 -0.98 11.90 -16.78
N MET A 83 -1.20 13.15 -16.37
CA MET A 83 -1.16 13.57 -14.96
C MET A 83 -2.23 12.84 -14.14
N THR A 84 -3.45 12.75 -14.65
CA THR A 84 -4.57 12.06 -13.98
C THR A 84 -4.29 10.58 -13.82
N ARG A 85 -3.80 9.91 -14.89
CA ARG A 85 -3.39 8.50 -14.81
C ARG A 85 -2.26 8.27 -13.81
N GLU A 86 -1.26 9.15 -13.81
CA GLU A 86 -0.13 9.03 -12.88
C GLU A 86 -0.55 9.30 -11.43
N ARG A 87 -1.47 10.23 -11.18
CA ARG A 87 -2.06 10.46 -9.86
C ARG A 87 -2.77 9.19 -9.37
N LEU A 88 -3.67 8.62 -10.18
CA LEU A 88 -4.39 7.40 -9.81
C LEU A 88 -3.43 6.22 -9.59
N ARG A 89 -2.36 6.11 -10.39
CA ARG A 89 -1.32 5.10 -10.19
C ARG A 89 -0.64 5.24 -8.83
N ARG A 90 -0.29 6.47 -8.43
CA ARG A 90 0.33 6.75 -7.11
C ARG A 90 -0.62 6.51 -5.95
N GLU A 91 -1.88 6.86 -6.12
CA GLU A 91 -2.93 6.60 -5.13
C GLU A 91 -3.10 5.10 -4.88
N ARG A 92 -3.25 4.29 -5.94
CA ARG A 92 -3.29 2.82 -5.84
C ARG A 92 -2.05 2.25 -5.15
N LEU A 93 -0.88 2.75 -5.50
CA LEU A 93 0.36 2.32 -4.87
C LEU A 93 0.40 2.71 -3.38
N SER A 94 -0.04 3.92 -3.04
CA SER A 94 -0.09 4.39 -1.65
C SER A 94 -1.09 3.59 -0.82
N GLN A 95 -2.24 3.23 -1.40
CA GLN A 95 -3.22 2.34 -0.78
C GLN A 95 -2.61 0.96 -0.52
N GLY A 96 -1.93 0.38 -1.50
CA GLY A 96 -1.24 -0.91 -1.32
C GLY A 96 -0.24 -0.91 -0.17
N TYR A 97 0.52 0.18 0.04
CA TYR A 97 1.39 0.31 1.21
C TYR A 97 0.61 0.41 2.53
N ALA A 98 -0.54 1.09 2.56
CA ALA A 98 -1.37 1.19 3.75
C ALA A 98 -2.00 -0.16 4.11
N ASP A 99 -2.45 -0.91 3.11
CA ASP A 99 -3.01 -2.25 3.28
C ASP A 99 -1.94 -3.21 3.85
N LEU A 100 -0.73 -3.21 3.27
CA LEU A 100 0.41 -3.97 3.80
C LEU A 100 0.73 -3.61 5.25
N TYR A 101 0.74 -2.31 5.58
CA TYR A 101 0.97 -1.84 6.94
C TYR A 101 -0.09 -2.34 7.93
N SER A 102 -1.36 -2.38 7.52
CA SER A 102 -2.47 -2.82 8.38
C SER A 102 -2.43 -4.31 8.73
N MET A 103 -1.81 -5.13 7.87
CA MET A 103 -1.66 -6.57 8.09
C MET A 103 -0.45 -6.91 8.98
N LEU A 104 0.45 -5.96 9.18
CA LEU A 104 1.64 -6.18 10.00
C LEU A 104 1.33 -6.07 11.50
N PRO A 105 1.88 -6.97 12.33
CA PRO A 105 1.87 -6.80 13.77
C PRO A 105 2.59 -5.50 14.17
N GLY A 106 1.95 -4.70 15.04
CA GLY A 106 2.46 -3.40 15.48
C GLY A 106 3.88 -3.43 16.08
N LEU A 107 4.30 -4.59 16.60
CA LEU A 107 5.62 -4.81 17.23
C LEU A 107 6.77 -4.94 16.22
N ILE A 108 6.49 -5.28 14.96
CA ILE A 108 7.51 -5.54 13.92
C ILE A 108 7.87 -4.23 13.18
N ILE A 109 7.03 -3.21 13.28
CA ILE A 109 7.18 -1.95 12.57
C ILE A 109 8.25 -1.10 13.26
N LYS A 110 9.47 -1.15 12.71
CA LYS A 110 10.61 -0.34 13.18
C LYS A 110 10.44 1.14 12.80
N LYS A 111 9.94 1.43 11.59
CA LYS A 111 9.69 2.79 11.05
C LYS A 111 8.57 2.79 10.01
N VAL A 112 7.81 3.88 9.92
CA VAL A 112 6.74 4.07 8.91
C VAL A 112 7.31 4.65 7.61
N THR A 113 8.30 4.00 7.04
CA THR A 113 8.85 4.34 5.71
C THR A 113 8.51 3.25 4.72
N LYS A 114 8.32 3.59 3.44
CA LYS A 114 7.91 2.61 2.41
C LYS A 114 8.84 1.40 2.31
N ASN A 115 10.15 1.62 2.43
CA ASN A 115 11.13 0.53 2.40
C ASN A 115 11.04 -0.32 3.67
N SER A 116 10.95 0.31 4.85
CA SER A 116 10.80 -0.42 6.11
C SER A 116 9.52 -1.25 6.16
N ILE A 117 8.42 -0.77 5.56
CA ILE A 117 7.17 -1.55 5.47
C ILE A 117 7.42 -2.82 4.65
N VAL A 118 8.07 -2.71 3.49
CA VAL A 118 8.37 -3.86 2.62
C VAL A 118 9.30 -4.84 3.33
N ASP A 119 10.37 -4.35 3.98
CA ASP A 119 11.31 -5.18 4.72
C ASP A 119 10.61 -5.91 5.88
N SER A 120 9.76 -5.21 6.64
CA SER A 120 8.95 -5.81 7.71
C SER A 120 7.96 -6.85 7.19
N VAL A 121 7.35 -6.66 6.01
CA VAL A 121 6.49 -7.68 5.36
C VAL A 121 7.30 -8.91 4.98
N ILE A 122 8.51 -8.74 4.45
CA ILE A 122 9.38 -9.87 4.09
C ILE A 122 9.78 -10.67 5.34
N GLU A 123 10.17 -9.98 6.42
CA GLU A 123 10.46 -10.63 7.71
C GLU A 123 9.23 -11.41 8.21
N TYR A 124 8.06 -10.77 8.23
CA TYR A 124 6.82 -11.38 8.72
C TYR A 124 6.37 -12.58 7.89
N LEU A 125 6.51 -12.54 6.56
CA LEU A 125 6.17 -13.67 5.70
C LEU A 125 7.04 -14.90 6.00
N ARG A 126 8.34 -14.72 6.22
CA ARG A 126 9.25 -15.81 6.58
C ARG A 126 8.87 -16.44 7.93
N ASP A 127 8.53 -15.61 8.91
CA ASP A 127 8.09 -16.09 10.21
C ASP A 127 6.77 -16.87 10.10
N MET A 128 5.81 -16.38 9.29
CA MET A 128 4.56 -17.09 9.04
C MET A 128 4.80 -18.44 8.34
N GLU A 129 5.66 -18.50 7.34
CA GLU A 129 6.01 -19.75 6.66
C GLU A 129 6.63 -20.77 7.63
N ALA A 130 7.58 -20.33 8.46
CA ALA A 130 8.20 -21.17 9.48
C ALA A 130 7.17 -21.68 10.51
N ASN A 131 6.23 -20.82 10.93
CA ASN A 131 5.15 -21.20 11.84
C ASN A 131 4.19 -22.21 11.21
N VAL A 132 3.83 -22.03 9.93
CA VAL A 132 3.00 -22.99 9.19
C VAL A 132 3.69 -24.35 9.12
N GLU A 133 4.98 -24.39 8.78
CA GLU A 133 5.75 -25.63 8.72
C GLU A 133 5.82 -26.31 10.11
N GLY A 134 6.11 -25.53 11.16
CA GLY A 134 6.15 -26.03 12.54
C GLY A 134 4.81 -26.61 12.99
N LEU A 135 3.71 -25.91 12.71
CA LEU A 135 2.36 -26.37 13.01
C LEU A 135 1.98 -27.61 12.20
N MET A 136 2.35 -27.68 10.92
CA MET A 136 2.11 -28.87 10.09
C MET A 136 2.88 -30.07 10.62
N ARG A 137 4.15 -29.90 11.01
CA ARG A 137 4.97 -30.96 11.61
C ARG A 137 4.36 -31.44 12.92
N HIS A 138 4.01 -30.52 13.82
CA HIS A 138 3.40 -30.86 15.11
C HIS A 138 2.03 -31.54 14.93
N ASN A 139 1.21 -31.06 14.00
CA ASN A 139 -0.10 -31.66 13.71
C ASN A 139 0.07 -33.07 13.12
N LYS A 140 1.08 -33.30 12.26
CA LYS A 140 1.43 -34.64 11.78
C LYS A 140 1.86 -35.55 12.93
N GLU A 141 2.74 -35.10 13.81
CA GLU A 141 3.18 -35.87 14.99
C GLU A 141 2.00 -36.20 15.92
N LEU A 142 1.10 -35.26 16.15
CA LEU A 142 -0.11 -35.49 16.93
C LEU A 142 -1.02 -36.52 16.26
N LYS A 143 -1.25 -36.40 14.95
CA LYS A 143 -2.02 -37.39 14.18
C LYS A 143 -1.37 -38.78 14.21
N GLU A 144 -0.05 -38.87 14.19
CA GLU A 144 0.64 -40.17 14.33
C GLU A 144 0.54 -40.74 15.75
N LYS A 145 0.52 -39.89 16.78
CA LYS A 145 0.31 -40.32 18.18
C LYS A 145 -1.13 -40.76 18.40
N ILE A 146 -2.10 -39.98 17.92
CA ILE A 146 -3.53 -40.31 17.98
C ILE A 146 -3.83 -41.55 17.13
N GLY A 147 -3.27 -41.66 15.92
CA GLY A 147 -3.39 -42.84 15.06
C GLY A 147 -2.85 -44.13 15.67
N LYS A 148 -1.96 -44.05 16.67
CA LYS A 148 -1.52 -45.21 17.47
C LYS A 148 -2.48 -45.55 18.61
N ASP A 149 -3.26 -44.59 19.10
CA ASP A 149 -4.36 -44.80 20.06
C ASP A 149 -5.69 -45.13 19.35
N GLU A 150 -5.80 -44.86 18.04
CA GLU A 150 -6.99 -45.07 17.18
C GLU A 150 -7.34 -46.53 16.93
N GLU A 151 -6.53 -47.52 17.33
CA GLU A 151 -7.02 -48.91 17.38
C GLU A 151 -8.23 -49.06 18.31
N LYS A 152 -8.61 -48.03 19.08
CA LYS A 152 -9.78 -48.06 19.97
C LYS A 152 -10.83 -46.94 19.84
N GLY A 153 -10.65 -45.88 19.06
CA GLY A 153 -11.65 -44.77 19.03
C GLY A 153 -11.95 -44.16 20.41
N GLU A 154 -11.00 -44.29 21.35
CA GLU A 154 -11.12 -43.90 22.76
C GLU A 154 -10.24 -42.67 23.03
N MET A 155 -10.85 -41.53 23.35
CA MET A 155 -10.13 -40.32 23.80
C MET A 155 -9.92 -40.38 25.32
N LYS A 156 -8.67 -40.37 25.77
CA LYS A 156 -8.31 -40.45 27.21
C LYS A 156 -7.88 -39.10 27.76
N PHE A 157 -8.56 -38.65 28.82
CA PHE A 157 -8.24 -37.44 29.57
C PHE A 157 -7.66 -37.82 30.94
N LYS A 158 -6.43 -37.37 31.22
CA LYS A 158 -5.79 -37.54 32.54
C LYS A 158 -6.08 -36.31 33.41
N ILE A 159 -6.57 -36.53 34.63
CA ILE A 159 -6.90 -35.49 35.60
C ILE A 159 -6.04 -35.70 36.86
N SER A 160 -5.17 -34.73 37.16
CA SER A 160 -4.34 -34.75 38.37
C SER A 160 -5.17 -34.28 39.56
N VAL A 161 -5.26 -35.11 40.61
CA VAL A 161 -6.14 -34.88 41.76
C VAL A 161 -5.35 -34.13 42.84
N GLY A 162 -5.39 -32.79 42.80
CA GLY A 162 -4.87 -31.95 43.89
C GLY A 162 -5.81 -31.92 45.10
N GLU A 163 -7.13 -31.98 44.86
CA GLU A 163 -8.23 -32.13 45.83
C GLU A 163 -9.39 -32.83 45.12
N THR A 164 -10.18 -33.66 45.81
CA THR A 164 -11.23 -34.48 45.14
C THR A 164 -12.39 -33.65 44.56
N SER A 165 -12.72 -32.50 45.15
CA SER A 165 -13.74 -31.58 44.64
C SER A 165 -13.30 -30.91 43.35
N THR A 166 -12.06 -30.40 43.29
CA THR A 166 -11.50 -29.74 42.10
C THR A 166 -11.31 -30.72 40.94
N ALA A 167 -11.01 -31.99 41.24
CA ALA A 167 -10.97 -33.05 40.24
C ALA A 167 -12.35 -33.30 39.60
N ILE A 168 -13.42 -33.33 40.41
CA ILE A 168 -14.80 -33.50 39.90
C ILE A 168 -15.21 -32.29 39.05
N ASP A 169 -14.91 -31.07 39.49
CA ASP A 169 -15.20 -29.85 38.71
C ASP A 169 -14.47 -29.87 37.35
N SER A 170 -13.22 -30.36 37.32
CA SER A 170 -12.45 -30.55 36.08
C SER A 170 -13.08 -31.60 35.15
N VAL A 171 -13.61 -32.70 35.69
CA VAL A 171 -14.41 -33.67 34.91
C VAL A 171 -15.67 -33.02 34.34
N ILE A 172 -16.39 -32.24 35.14
CA ILE A 172 -17.62 -31.57 34.70
C ILE A 172 -17.32 -30.55 33.60
N GLU A 173 -16.25 -29.77 33.75
CA GLU A 173 -15.81 -28.77 32.77
C GLU A 173 -15.42 -29.44 31.44
N THR A 174 -14.66 -30.54 31.49
CA THR A 174 -14.27 -31.30 30.28
C THR A 174 -15.48 -31.92 29.58
N LEU A 175 -16.44 -32.48 30.31
CA LEU A 175 -17.71 -32.97 29.75
C LEU A 175 -18.56 -31.84 29.15
N ARG A 176 -18.56 -30.65 29.76
CA ARG A 176 -19.24 -29.47 29.22
C ARG A 176 -18.62 -29.05 27.88
N CYS A 177 -17.29 -28.98 27.80
CA CYS A 177 -16.59 -28.69 26.55
C CYS A 177 -16.94 -29.70 25.44
N LEU A 178 -16.95 -31.00 25.75
CA LEU A 178 -17.33 -32.04 24.79
C LEU A 178 -18.78 -31.88 24.30
N LYS A 179 -19.68 -31.47 25.19
CA LYS A 179 -21.08 -31.17 24.84
C LYS A 179 -21.19 -29.93 23.94
N GLU A 180 -20.43 -28.87 24.20
CA GLU A 180 -20.39 -27.67 23.35
C GLU A 180 -19.83 -27.96 21.95
N MET A 181 -18.93 -28.94 21.84
CA MET A 181 -18.35 -29.40 20.58
C MET A 181 -19.25 -30.36 19.78
N ASP A 182 -20.46 -30.69 20.28
CA ASP A 182 -21.42 -31.62 19.66
C ASP A 182 -20.82 -32.98 19.27
N VAL A 183 -19.93 -33.49 20.11
CA VAL A 183 -19.25 -34.77 19.89
C VAL A 183 -20.18 -35.92 20.29
N LYS A 184 -20.43 -36.86 19.38
CA LYS A 184 -21.20 -38.09 19.67
C LYS A 184 -20.32 -39.09 20.42
N ALA A 185 -20.44 -39.11 21.74
CA ALA A 185 -19.80 -40.11 22.58
C ALA A 185 -20.66 -41.38 22.69
N HIS A 186 -20.08 -42.55 22.47
CA HIS A 186 -20.73 -43.85 22.65
C HIS A 186 -20.36 -44.52 23.98
N SER A 187 -19.26 -44.12 24.63
CA SER A 187 -18.88 -44.61 25.95
C SER A 187 -18.18 -43.55 26.78
N ILE A 188 -18.42 -43.53 28.09
CA ILE A 188 -17.68 -42.71 29.07
C ILE A 188 -17.34 -43.62 30.25
N ILE A 189 -16.06 -43.85 30.47
CA ILE A 189 -15.53 -44.63 31.59
C ILE A 189 -14.68 -43.71 32.43
N SER A 190 -14.93 -43.70 33.74
CA SER A 190 -14.13 -42.91 34.67
C SER A 190 -13.57 -43.80 35.76
N GLU A 191 -12.26 -43.72 35.95
CA GLU A 191 -11.56 -44.44 36.99
C GLU A 191 -10.84 -43.44 37.89
N PHE A 192 -11.11 -43.54 39.19
CA PHE A 192 -10.55 -42.67 40.21
C PHE A 192 -9.71 -43.48 41.17
N SER A 193 -8.44 -43.11 41.29
CA SER A 193 -7.54 -43.57 42.36
C SER A 193 -7.43 -42.47 43.43
N LYS A 194 -6.72 -42.77 44.53
CA LYS A 194 -6.46 -41.82 45.61
C LYS A 194 -5.59 -40.63 45.19
N GLU A 195 -4.79 -40.79 44.14
CA GLU A 195 -3.79 -39.80 43.71
C GLU A 195 -4.04 -39.28 42.28
N GLU A 196 -4.70 -40.06 41.42
CA GLU A 196 -4.94 -39.70 40.02
C GLU A 196 -6.32 -40.20 39.58
N GLY A 197 -6.98 -39.46 38.69
CA GLY A 197 -8.19 -39.89 38.01
C GLY A 197 -8.03 -39.81 36.50
N TYR A 198 -8.69 -40.70 35.78
CA TYR A 198 -8.80 -40.58 34.32
C TYR A 198 -10.23 -40.76 33.86
N VAL A 199 -10.55 -40.07 32.77
CA VAL A 199 -11.82 -40.19 32.06
C VAL A 199 -11.48 -40.62 30.64
N VAL A 200 -12.00 -41.77 30.23
CA VAL A 200 -11.94 -42.28 28.86
C VAL A 200 -13.28 -42.05 28.23
N VAL A 201 -13.31 -41.32 27.11
CA VAL A 201 -14.51 -41.07 26.32
C VAL A 201 -14.33 -41.75 24.96
N GLY A 202 -15.12 -42.78 24.69
CA GLY A 202 -15.25 -43.36 23.35
C GLY A 202 -16.10 -42.45 22.47
N VAL A 203 -15.55 -42.00 21.35
CA VAL A 203 -16.19 -41.08 20.42
C VAL A 203 -16.45 -41.79 19.10
N ASP A 204 -17.63 -41.59 18.54
CA ASP A 204 -17.92 -42.06 17.19
C ASP A 204 -17.19 -41.17 16.18
N ASP A 205 -16.39 -41.80 15.31
CA ASP A 205 -15.78 -41.12 14.18
C ASP A 205 -16.89 -40.50 13.29
N SER A 206 -17.08 -39.19 13.39
CA SER A 206 -17.88 -38.45 12.41
C SER A 206 -17.06 -38.27 11.12
N LYS A 207 -16.80 -39.38 10.41
CA LYS A 207 -16.24 -39.35 9.06
C LYS A 207 -17.31 -39.77 8.06
N ALA A 208 -18.19 -38.83 7.68
CA ALA A 208 -18.88 -38.83 6.38
C ALA A 208 -19.70 -37.55 6.16
N ALA A 209 -19.07 -36.53 5.56
CA ALA A 209 -19.73 -35.59 4.63
C ALA A 209 -18.67 -34.80 3.85
N VAL A 210 -17.75 -35.49 3.18
CA VAL A 210 -17.26 -35.00 1.89
C VAL A 210 -18.25 -35.57 0.87
N ALA A 211 -19.22 -34.75 0.48
CA ALA A 211 -20.00 -35.00 -0.72
C ALA A 211 -19.49 -34.03 -1.78
N ASP A 212 -18.83 -34.60 -2.79
CA ASP A 212 -18.62 -33.97 -4.10
C ASP A 212 -19.96 -33.45 -4.65
N ALA A 213 -19.98 -32.19 -5.08
CA ALA A 213 -20.81 -31.67 -6.18
C ALA A 213 -20.27 -30.30 -6.62
#